data_AF-A0A960P467-F1
#
_entry.id   AF-A0A960P467-F1
#
_cell.length_a   1.000
_cell.length_b   1.000
_cell.length_c   1.000
_cell.angle_alpha   90.00
_cell.angle_beta   90.00
_cell.angle_gamma   90.00
#
_symmetry.space_group_name_H-M   'P 1'
#
loop_
_entity.id
_entity.type
_entity.pdbx_description
1 polymer ?
#
loop_
_entity_poly.entity_id
_entity_poly.type
_entity_poly.pdbx_seq_one_letter_code
_entity_poly.pdbx_strand_id
1 'polypeptide(L)'
;MRIEVGPVAQRSAEAWLGYAESVVESLRGNPAGRAPEEVLDAFVELIGIWRSVEPEGDRFHWVGERPPDEVEYMINALYEAGLAVEQAHAEGLAELRPAEADEFHYALVNQVLAALEAEGGSETQLAEILRQHWDVASD
;
A
#
# COMPACT_ATOMS: atom_id res chain seq x y z
N MET A 1 2.47 -12.05 -12.26
CA MET A 1 3.54 -12.12 -11.25
C MET A 1 2.98 -12.60 -9.91
N ARG A 2 3.80 -13.31 -9.13
CA ARG A 2 3.46 -13.71 -7.75
C ARG A 2 3.88 -12.58 -6.80
N ILE A 3 2.96 -12.15 -5.94
CA ILE A 3 3.19 -11.16 -4.88
C ILE A 3 3.07 -11.85 -3.54
N GLU A 4 3.98 -11.49 -2.64
CA GLU A 4 3.99 -11.95 -1.26
C GLU A 4 4.04 -10.72 -0.35
N VAL A 5 3.15 -10.67 0.65
CA VAL A 5 3.10 -9.60 1.66
C VAL A 5 3.17 -10.25 3.04
N GLY A 6 4.18 -9.86 3.82
CA GLY A 6 4.53 -10.51 5.08
C GLY A 6 5.58 -11.62 4.93
N PRO A 7 5.85 -12.42 5.97
CA PRO A 7 5.16 -12.40 7.25
C PRO A 7 5.48 -11.15 8.10
N VAL A 8 4.46 -10.52 8.67
CA VAL A 8 4.57 -9.39 9.63
C VAL A 8 3.67 -9.60 10.83
N ALA A 9 3.83 -8.81 11.89
CA ALA A 9 2.93 -8.88 13.03
C ALA A 9 1.47 -8.59 12.63
N GLN A 10 0.54 -9.44 13.05
CA GLN A 10 -0.90 -9.31 12.76
C GLN A 10 -1.45 -7.94 13.20
N ARG A 11 -1.04 -7.47 14.39
CA ARG A 11 -1.40 -6.14 14.90
C ARG A 11 -1.00 -4.99 13.95
N SER A 12 0.11 -5.14 13.23
CA SER A 12 0.58 -4.11 12.31
C SER A 12 -0.26 -4.11 11.04
N ALA A 13 -0.60 -5.31 10.54
CA ALA A 13 -1.55 -5.45 9.43
C ALA A 13 -2.91 -4.85 9.77
N GLU A 14 -3.45 -5.12 10.96
CA GLU A 14 -4.73 -4.58 11.40
C GLU A 14 -4.73 -3.06 11.53
N ALA A 15 -3.67 -2.48 12.09
CA ALA A 15 -3.50 -1.02 12.18
C ALA A 15 -3.43 -0.40 10.78
N TRP A 16 -2.69 -1.01 9.86
CA TRP A 16 -2.57 -0.53 8.49
C TRP A 16 -3.90 -0.62 7.73
N LEU A 17 -4.62 -1.74 7.84
CA LEU A 17 -5.92 -1.94 7.19
C LEU A 17 -6.96 -0.95 7.70
N GLY A 18 -7.02 -0.71 9.02
CA GLY A 18 -7.93 0.29 9.59
C GLY A 18 -7.58 1.72 9.15
N TYR A 19 -6.29 2.04 9.10
CA TYR A 19 -5.83 3.33 8.56
C TYR A 19 -6.21 3.49 7.08
N ALA A 20 -5.94 2.49 6.24
CA ALA A 20 -6.23 2.52 4.81
C ALA A 20 -7.74 2.69 4.53
N GLU A 21 -8.60 2.01 5.29
CA GLU A 21 -10.07 2.19 5.23
C GLU A 21 -10.47 3.65 5.49
N SER A 22 -9.89 4.28 6.53
CA SER A 22 -10.18 5.67 6.87
C SER A 22 -9.70 6.67 5.80
N VAL A 23 -8.56 6.39 5.17
CA VAL A 23 -8.01 7.21 4.07
C VAL A 23 -8.92 7.11 2.84
N VAL A 24 -9.35 5.91 2.47
CA VAL A 24 -10.27 5.72 1.34
C VAL A 24 -11.60 6.45 1.58
N GLU A 25 -12.17 6.34 2.78
CA GLU A 25 -13.40 7.06 3.14
C GLU A 25 -13.21 8.59 3.05
N SER A 26 -12.09 9.10 3.57
CA SER A 26 -11.75 10.52 3.55
C SER A 26 -11.58 11.05 2.12
N LEU A 27 -10.87 10.31 1.26
CA LEU A 27 -10.64 10.66 -0.14
C LEU A 27 -11.94 10.61 -0.98
N ARG A 28 -12.86 9.68 -0.68
CA ARG A 28 -14.20 9.68 -1.31
C ARG A 28 -15.03 10.90 -0.88
N GLY A 29 -14.92 11.29 0.38
CA GLY A 29 -15.64 12.42 0.98
C GLY A 29 -15.16 13.81 0.52
N ASN A 30 -13.93 13.93 0.02
CA ASN A 30 -13.33 15.22 -0.36
C ASN A 30 -12.97 15.30 -1.86
N PRO A 31 -13.72 16.04 -2.69
CA PRO A 31 -13.48 16.11 -4.13
C PRO A 31 -12.22 16.89 -4.54
N ALA A 32 -11.55 17.60 -3.62
CA ALA A 32 -10.29 18.28 -3.90
C ALA A 32 -9.11 17.34 -3.62
N GLY A 33 -8.47 16.82 -4.68
CA GLY A 33 -7.33 15.89 -4.57
C GLY A 33 -7.64 14.42 -4.87
N ARG A 34 -8.66 14.14 -5.69
CA ARG A 34 -9.17 12.79 -5.97
C ARG A 34 -8.14 11.86 -6.62
N ALA A 35 -7.86 10.74 -5.95
CA ALA A 35 -7.60 9.49 -6.66
C ALA A 35 -8.86 9.11 -7.48
N PRO A 36 -8.73 8.53 -8.69
CA PRO A 36 -9.85 8.02 -9.46
C PRO A 36 -10.72 7.05 -8.64
N GLU A 37 -12.05 7.05 -8.85
CA GLU A 37 -12.95 6.15 -8.08
C GLU A 37 -12.58 4.67 -8.28
N GLU A 38 -12.15 4.30 -9.49
CA GLU A 38 -11.63 2.97 -9.82
C GLU A 38 -10.42 2.56 -8.97
N VAL A 39 -9.54 3.50 -8.62
CA VAL A 39 -8.42 3.26 -7.70
C VAL A 39 -8.95 2.98 -6.29
N LEU A 40 -9.89 3.79 -5.83
CA LEU A 40 -10.47 3.66 -4.50
C LEU A 40 -11.26 2.35 -4.37
N ASP A 41 -11.96 1.92 -5.41
CA ASP A 41 -12.64 0.63 -5.47
C ASP A 41 -11.63 -0.53 -5.43
N ALA A 42 -10.52 -0.44 -6.17
CA ALA A 42 -9.46 -1.43 -6.14
C ALA A 42 -8.80 -1.55 -4.76
N PHE A 43 -8.57 -0.42 -4.06
CA PHE A 43 -8.10 -0.47 -2.67
C PHE A 43 -9.11 -1.11 -1.72
N VAL A 44 -10.41 -0.82 -1.86
CA VAL A 44 -11.46 -1.47 -1.05
C VAL A 44 -11.46 -2.98 -1.27
N GLU A 45 -11.34 -3.43 -2.51
CA GLU A 45 -11.25 -4.85 -2.83
C GLU A 45 -10.02 -5.49 -2.16
N LEU A 46 -8.85 -4.86 -2.30
CA LEU A 46 -7.59 -5.36 -1.74
C LEU A 46 -7.63 -5.43 -0.21
N ILE A 47 -8.16 -4.40 0.44
CA ILE A 47 -8.39 -4.37 1.89
C ILE A 47 -9.32 -5.52 2.28
N GLY A 48 -10.41 -5.75 1.54
CA GLY A 48 -11.33 -6.86 1.78
C GLY A 48 -10.65 -8.23 1.67
N ILE A 49 -9.77 -8.41 0.68
CA ILE A 49 -8.97 -9.62 0.51
C ILE A 49 -8.06 -9.82 1.73
N TRP A 50 -7.29 -8.81 2.13
CA TRP A 50 -6.37 -8.93 3.27
C TRP A 50 -7.08 -9.10 4.61
N ARG A 51 -8.25 -8.48 4.80
CA ARG A 51 -9.12 -8.72 5.98
C ARG A 51 -9.62 -10.16 6.07
N SER A 52 -9.72 -10.86 4.94
CA SER A 52 -10.15 -12.26 4.90
C SER A 52 -9.03 -13.28 5.15
N VAL A 53 -7.77 -12.82 5.24
CA VAL A 53 -6.62 -13.69 5.51
C VAL A 53 -6.69 -14.19 6.94
N GLU A 54 -6.75 -15.51 7.10
CA GLU A 54 -6.63 -16.14 8.42
C GLU A 54 -5.18 -16.04 8.91
N PRO A 55 -4.93 -15.47 10.09
CA PRO A 55 -3.58 -15.31 10.60
C PRO A 55 -2.97 -16.65 11.02
N GLU A 56 -1.66 -16.81 10.77
CA GLU A 56 -0.89 -17.93 11.31
C GLU A 56 -0.30 -17.52 12.67
N GLY A 57 -1.08 -17.76 13.73
CA GLY A 57 -0.75 -17.26 15.07
C GLY A 57 -0.85 -15.75 15.15
N ASP A 58 0.23 -15.07 15.54
CA ASP A 58 0.29 -13.60 15.64
C ASP A 58 0.85 -12.95 14.37
N ARG A 59 0.85 -13.67 13.23
CA ARG A 59 1.43 -13.21 11.97
C ARG A 59 0.40 -13.11 10.86
N PHE A 60 0.48 -12.00 10.13
CA PHE A 60 -0.17 -11.83 8.84
C PHE A 60 0.78 -12.29 7.74
N HIS A 61 0.29 -13.10 6.81
CA HIS A 61 1.00 -13.47 5.59
C HIS A 61 0.00 -13.68 4.46
N TRP A 62 0.22 -13.01 3.33
CA TRP A 62 -0.62 -13.14 2.15
C TRP A 62 0.22 -13.40 0.92
N VAL A 63 -0.32 -14.21 0.02
CA VAL A 63 0.25 -14.49 -1.29
C VAL A 63 -0.85 -14.39 -2.33
N GLY A 64 -0.57 -13.71 -3.44
CA GLY A 64 -1.47 -13.65 -4.58
C GLY A 64 -0.76 -13.64 -5.92
N GLU A 65 -1.53 -13.85 -6.98
CA GLU A 65 -1.08 -13.66 -8.36
C GLU A 65 -1.84 -12.47 -8.96
N ARG A 66 -1.10 -11.54 -9.56
CA ARG A 66 -1.65 -10.36 -10.23
C ARG A 66 -0.86 -10.06 -11.53
N PRO A 67 -1.47 -9.44 -12.54
CA PRO A 67 -0.75 -8.89 -13.69
C PRO A 67 0.27 -7.80 -13.27
N PRO A 68 1.46 -7.71 -13.89
CA PRO A 68 2.45 -6.70 -13.53
C PRO A 68 1.93 -5.26 -13.65
N ASP A 69 1.19 -4.95 -14.71
CA ASP A 69 0.57 -3.65 -14.96
C ASP A 69 -0.42 -3.24 -13.86
N GLU A 70 -1.19 -4.18 -13.34
CA GLU A 70 -2.09 -3.94 -12.19
C GLU A 70 -1.28 -3.61 -10.93
N VAL A 71 -0.16 -4.32 -10.70
CA VAL A 71 0.70 -4.11 -9.52
C VAL A 71 1.42 -2.75 -9.60
N GLU A 72 1.97 -2.39 -10.76
CA GLU A 72 2.57 -1.08 -11.01
C GLU A 72 1.58 0.06 -10.77
N TYR A 73 0.36 -0.11 -11.29
CA TYR A 73 -0.71 0.86 -11.10
C TYR A 73 -1.07 1.03 -9.62
N MET A 74 -1.26 -0.06 -8.88
CA MET A 74 -1.63 -0.02 -7.47
C MET A 74 -0.53 0.54 -6.57
N ILE A 75 0.74 0.23 -6.83
CA ILE A 75 1.85 0.76 -6.03
C ILE A 75 2.04 2.26 -6.28
N ASN A 76 1.86 2.73 -7.52
CA ASN A 76 1.86 4.15 -7.83
C ASN A 76 0.67 4.86 -7.21
N ALA A 77 -0.52 4.25 -7.26
CA ALA A 77 -1.71 4.78 -6.60
C ALA A 77 -1.53 4.90 -5.07
N LEU A 78 -0.83 3.96 -4.45
CA LEU A 78 -0.49 4.02 -3.02
C LEU A 78 0.42 5.21 -2.71
N TYR A 79 1.40 5.49 -3.57
CA TYR A 79 2.28 6.65 -3.43
C TYR A 79 1.50 7.96 -3.51
N GLU A 80 0.69 8.13 -4.56
CA GLU A 80 -0.13 9.33 -4.77
C GLU A 80 -1.13 9.55 -3.62
N ALA A 81 -1.73 8.48 -3.10
CA ALA A 81 -2.59 8.56 -1.92
C ALA A 81 -1.81 9.02 -0.67
N GLY A 82 -0.57 8.57 -0.50
CA GLY A 82 0.32 9.04 0.56
C GLY A 82 0.58 10.55 0.49
N LEU A 83 0.92 11.06 -0.71
CA LEU A 83 1.12 12.50 -0.94
C LEU A 83 -0.15 13.31 -0.66
N ALA A 84 -1.31 12.82 -1.09
CA ALA A 84 -2.60 13.46 -0.82
C ALA A 84 -2.91 13.53 0.68
N VAL A 85 -2.59 12.45 1.43
CA VAL A 85 -2.75 12.43 2.89
C VAL A 85 -1.78 13.39 3.58
N GLU A 86 -0.52 13.47 3.16
CA GLU A 86 0.45 14.42 3.72
C GLU A 86 -0.02 15.88 3.52
N GLN A 87 -0.53 16.20 2.34
CA GLN A 87 -1.10 17.51 2.06
C GLN A 87 -2.33 17.79 2.93
N ALA A 88 -3.27 16.85 3.01
CA ALA A 88 -4.45 16.98 3.86
C ALA A 88 -4.08 17.10 5.36
N HIS A 89 -3.05 16.39 5.81
CA HIS A 89 -2.56 16.48 7.18
C HIS A 89 -1.97 17.87 7.50
N ALA A 90 -1.19 18.44 6.58
CA ALA A 90 -0.67 19.79 6.73
C ALA A 90 -1.77 20.86 6.85
N GLU A 91 -2.95 20.58 6.29
CA GLU A 91 -4.16 21.41 6.39
C GLU A 91 -5.04 21.06 7.62
N GLY A 92 -4.65 20.06 8.42
CA GLY A 92 -5.40 19.59 9.58
C GLY A 92 -6.66 18.77 9.25
N LEU A 93 -6.71 18.21 8.04
CA LEU A 93 -7.87 17.51 7.47
C LEU A 93 -7.74 15.98 7.46
N ALA A 94 -6.54 15.44 7.70
CA ALA A 94 -6.27 14.01 7.74
C ALA A 94 -5.28 13.64 8.84
N GLU A 95 -5.36 12.39 9.30
CA GLU A 95 -4.35 11.78 10.17
C GLU A 95 -3.29 11.07 9.33
N LEU A 96 -2.03 11.11 9.80
CA LEU A 96 -0.96 10.32 9.21
C LEU A 96 -1.06 8.87 9.67
N ARG A 97 -0.40 7.98 8.93
CA ARG A 97 -0.28 6.57 9.29
C ARG A 97 0.26 6.42 10.72
N PRO A 98 -0.40 5.62 11.59
CA PRO A 98 0.11 5.33 12.92
C PRO A 98 1.37 4.46 12.85
N ALA A 99 2.30 4.64 13.80
CA ALA A 99 3.57 3.89 13.84
C ALA A 99 3.36 2.37 13.94
N GLU A 100 2.26 1.93 14.56
CA GLU A 100 1.88 0.52 14.64
C GLU A 100 1.71 -0.12 13.26
N ALA A 101 1.37 0.66 12.22
CA ALA A 101 1.17 0.19 10.84
C ALA A 101 2.46 0.17 10.00
N ASP A 102 3.60 0.60 10.54
CA ASP A 102 4.84 0.76 9.76
C ASP A 102 5.42 -0.58 9.29
N GLU A 103 5.45 -1.61 10.14
CA GLU A 103 5.98 -2.94 9.77
C GLU A 103 5.26 -3.49 8.54
N PHE A 104 3.92 -3.45 8.54
CA PHE A 104 3.12 -3.87 7.39
C PHE A 104 3.37 -2.99 6.16
N HIS A 105 3.40 -1.67 6.32
CA HIS A 105 3.63 -0.77 5.19
C HIS A 105 4.98 -1.01 4.52
N TYR A 106 6.05 -1.13 5.31
CA TYR A 106 7.39 -1.38 4.77
C TYR A 106 7.48 -2.75 4.10
N ALA A 107 6.87 -3.79 4.67
CA ALA A 107 6.82 -5.10 4.03
C ALA A 107 6.07 -5.04 2.70
N LEU A 108 4.88 -4.43 2.66
CA LEU A 108 4.08 -4.24 1.45
C LEU A 108 4.90 -3.54 0.35
N VAL A 109 5.47 -2.39 0.66
CA VAL A 109 6.27 -1.60 -0.29
C VAL A 109 7.46 -2.41 -0.79
N ASN A 110 8.28 -2.93 0.11
CA ASN A 110 9.53 -3.60 -0.28
C ASN A 110 9.27 -4.86 -1.11
N GLN A 111 8.30 -5.67 -0.70
CA GLN A 111 8.04 -6.96 -1.34
C GLN A 111 7.33 -6.80 -2.68
N VAL A 112 6.45 -5.80 -2.82
CA VAL A 112 5.84 -5.47 -4.12
C VAL A 112 6.90 -4.93 -5.09
N LEU A 113 7.76 -4.01 -4.65
CA LEU A 113 8.84 -3.49 -5.49
C LEU A 113 9.84 -4.57 -5.89
N ALA A 114 10.23 -5.44 -4.96
CA ALA A 114 11.12 -6.57 -5.28
C ALA A 114 10.49 -7.54 -6.28
N ALA A 115 9.18 -7.78 -6.19
CA ALA A 115 8.48 -8.61 -7.15
C ALA A 115 8.46 -7.96 -8.55
N LEU A 116 8.22 -6.65 -8.64
CA LEU A 116 8.26 -5.91 -9.91
C LEU A 116 9.65 -5.95 -10.55
N GLU A 117 10.70 -5.77 -9.75
CA GLU A 117 12.08 -5.87 -10.22
C GLU A 117 12.44 -7.24 -10.78
N ALA A 118 11.88 -8.30 -10.20
CA ALA A 118 12.12 -9.67 -10.65
C ALA A 118 11.49 -9.98 -12.01
N GLU A 119 10.43 -9.26 -12.42
CA GLU A 119 9.87 -9.34 -13.77
C GLU A 119 10.81 -8.66 -14.80
N GLY A 120 11.55 -7.63 -14.37
CA GLY A 120 12.55 -6.90 -15.16
C GLY A 120 11.95 -5.91 -16.17
N GLY A 121 12.77 -5.04 -16.76
CA GLY A 121 12.32 -4.11 -17.81
C GLY A 121 12.02 -2.70 -17.27
N SER A 122 10.88 -2.13 -17.68
CA SER A 122 10.39 -0.81 -17.20
C SER A 122 10.10 -0.82 -15.68
N GLU A 123 9.73 -1.99 -15.19
CA GLU A 123 9.32 -2.33 -13.83
C GLU A 123 10.48 -2.07 -12.85
N THR A 124 11.73 -2.37 -13.27
CA THR A 124 12.94 -2.10 -12.47
C THR A 124 13.18 -0.60 -12.29
N GLN A 125 12.97 0.19 -13.35
CA GLN A 125 13.19 1.64 -13.30
C GLN A 125 12.12 2.34 -12.46
N LEU A 126 10.86 1.88 -12.53
CA LEU A 126 9.80 2.35 -11.65
C LEU A 126 10.10 2.02 -10.17
N ALA A 127 10.57 0.80 -9.88
CA ALA A 127 10.91 0.41 -8.52
C ALA A 127 12.05 1.24 -7.93
N GLU A 128 13.11 1.51 -8.70
CA GLU A 128 14.20 2.40 -8.27
C GLU A 128 13.70 3.82 -7.97
N ILE A 129 12.81 4.37 -8.81
CA ILE A 129 12.21 5.69 -8.58
C ILE A 129 11.39 5.70 -7.29
N LEU A 130 10.54 4.70 -7.08
CA LEU A 130 9.67 4.63 -5.91
C LEU A 130 10.46 4.46 -4.61
N ARG A 131 11.54 3.66 -4.60
CA ARG A 131 12.42 3.55 -3.42
C ARG A 131 13.09 4.86 -3.06
N GLN A 132 13.55 5.64 -4.05
CA GLN A 132 14.15 6.95 -3.81
C GLN A 132 13.15 7.95 -3.20
N HIS A 133 11.87 7.86 -3.57
CA HIS A 133 10.84 8.75 -3.04
C HIS A 133 10.33 8.35 -1.66
N TRP A 134 10.29 7.05 -1.36
CA TRP A 134 9.82 6.54 -0.07
C TRP A 134 10.89 6.46 1.02
N ASP A 135 12.14 6.86 0.73
CA ASP A 135 13.31 6.75 1.61
C ASP A 135 13.49 5.32 2.18
N VAL A 136 12.98 4.31 1.46
CA VAL A 136 13.16 2.90 1.82
C VAL A 136 14.49 2.49 1.24
N ALA A 137 15.55 2.81 1.97
CA ALA A 137 16.90 2.39 1.63
C ALA A 137 16.93 0.86 1.49
N SER A 138 17.44 0.40 0.34
CA SER A 138 17.81 -0.99 0.13
C SER A 138 19.06 -1.28 0.96
N ASP A 139 18.87 -1.80 2.19
CA ASP A 139 19.94 -2.44 2.96
C ASP A 139 20.00 -3.94 2.65
#